data_AF-A0A2S8PR95-F1
#
_entry.id   AF-A0A2S8PR95-F1
#
_cell.length_a   1.000
_cell.length_b   1.000
_cell.length_c   1.000
_cell.angle_alpha   90.00
_cell.angle_beta   90.00
_cell.angle_gamma   90.00
#
_symmetry.space_group_name_H-M   'P 1'
#
loop_
_entity.id
_entity.type
_entity.pdbx_description
1 polymer ?
#
loop_
_entity_poly.entity_id
_entity_poly.type
_entity_poly.pdbx_seq_one_letter_code
_entity_poly.pdbx_strand_id
1 'polypeptide(L)'
;MANTLPSGIQRPEGSDNNNLAAYNANLDIIDFLGRPYQEKVDTSSWDADAQVYTKVQYLRPEDGSVAISCQLSNKNSSGKYTTDTWTLGMPGGTKTRTWTLTYDSAGNVVNKTYADS
;
A
#
# COMPACT_ATOMS: atom_id res chain seq x y z
N MET A 1 3.45 -1.88 25.39
CA MET A 1 4.17 -1.34 24.21
C MET A 1 3.80 -2.20 23.01
N ALA A 2 3.64 -1.63 21.81
CA ALA A 2 3.35 -2.44 20.62
C ALA A 2 4.55 -3.36 20.32
N ASN A 3 4.30 -4.66 20.16
CA ASN A 3 5.36 -5.67 19.92
C ASN A 3 5.89 -5.64 18.47
N THR A 4 5.37 -4.73 17.64
CA THR A 4 5.66 -4.60 16.21
C THR A 4 5.97 -3.15 15.83
N LEU A 5 6.71 -2.97 14.74
CA LEU A 5 6.91 -1.70 14.05
C LEU A 5 5.68 -1.36 13.20
N PRO A 6 5.51 -0.10 12.75
CA PRO A 6 4.46 0.27 11.79
C PRO A 6 4.47 -0.53 10.48
N SER A 7 5.63 -1.09 10.10
CA SER A 7 5.77 -2.01 8.97
C SER A 7 5.16 -3.40 9.22
N GLY A 8 4.80 -3.74 10.46
CA GLY A 8 4.39 -5.07 10.89
C GLY A 8 5.54 -5.98 11.34
N ILE A 9 6.80 -5.55 11.17
CA ILE A 9 7.98 -6.28 11.63
C ILE A 9 7.95 -6.40 13.16
N GLN A 10 8.09 -7.61 13.67
CA GLN A 10 8.16 -7.91 15.09
C GLN A 10 9.48 -7.39 15.68
N ARG A 11 9.39 -6.74 16.85
CA ARG A 11 10.55 -6.25 17.59
C ARG A 11 11.27 -7.44 18.26
N PRO A 12 12.58 -7.33 18.53
CA PRO A 12 13.27 -8.31 19.34
C PRO A 12 12.61 -8.43 20.72
N GLU A 13 12.34 -9.66 21.16
CA GLU A 13 11.66 -9.93 22.44
C GLU A 13 12.63 -9.89 23.64
N GLY A 14 13.91 -9.56 23.42
CA GLY A 14 14.94 -9.47 24.46
C GLY A 14 15.30 -10.82 25.10
N SER A 15 14.85 -11.92 24.50
CA SER A 15 15.20 -13.30 24.87
C SER A 15 16.33 -13.80 23.98
N ASP A 16 17.27 -14.56 24.54
CA ASP A 16 18.33 -15.24 23.78
C ASP A 16 17.80 -16.43 22.95
N ASN A 17 16.52 -16.78 23.08
CA ASN A 17 15.89 -17.81 22.28
C ASN A 17 15.44 -17.27 20.91
N ASN A 18 15.88 -17.92 19.84
CA ASN A 18 15.47 -17.58 18.48
C ASN A 18 14.08 -18.16 18.17
N ASN A 19 13.04 -17.33 18.17
CA ASN A 19 11.73 -17.72 17.66
C ASN A 19 11.76 -17.75 16.13
N LEU A 20 12.03 -18.92 15.56
CA LEU A 20 12.16 -19.10 14.11
C LEU A 20 10.93 -18.65 13.32
N ALA A 21 9.73 -18.83 13.87
CA ALA A 21 8.50 -18.40 13.20
C ALA A 21 8.42 -16.88 13.07
N ALA A 22 8.76 -16.16 14.15
CA ALA A 22 8.84 -14.70 14.15
C ALA A 22 9.91 -14.17 13.21
N TYR A 23 11.08 -14.82 13.20
CA TYR A 23 12.17 -14.49 12.29
C TYR A 23 11.77 -14.64 10.81
N ASN A 24 11.18 -15.78 10.43
CA ASN A 24 10.75 -16.02 9.06
C ASN A 24 9.66 -15.02 8.62
N ALA A 25 8.68 -14.74 9.49
CA ALA A 25 7.66 -13.74 9.20
C ALA A 25 8.25 -12.34 8.96
N ASN A 26 9.26 -11.95 9.74
CA ASN A 26 9.98 -10.70 9.52
C ASN A 26 10.73 -10.68 8.18
N LEU A 27 11.39 -11.79 7.80
CA LEU A 27 12.05 -11.90 6.50
C LEU A 27 11.06 -11.76 5.35
N ASP A 28 9.90 -12.41 5.43
CA ASP A 28 8.90 -12.33 4.37
C ASP A 28 8.33 -10.91 4.23
N ILE A 29 8.16 -10.17 5.35
CA ILE A 29 7.74 -8.76 5.32
C ILE A 29 8.84 -7.87 4.72
N ILE A 30 10.10 -8.07 5.11
CA ILE A 30 11.23 -7.30 4.57
C ILE A 30 11.37 -7.54 3.07
N ASP A 31 11.26 -8.79 2.65
CA ASP A 31 11.31 -9.18 1.26
C ASP A 31 10.14 -8.57 0.47
N PHE A 32 8.91 -8.64 0.98
CA PHE A 32 7.76 -7.92 0.40
C PHE A 32 8.05 -6.41 0.23
N LEU A 33 8.54 -5.73 1.27
CA LEU A 33 8.79 -4.30 1.23
C LEU A 33 9.98 -3.90 0.33
N GLY A 34 10.93 -4.81 0.10
CA GLY A 34 12.13 -4.58 -0.71
C GLY A 34 11.99 -4.98 -2.18
N ARG A 35 10.89 -5.62 -2.58
CA ARG A 35 10.72 -6.16 -3.94
C ARG A 35 10.50 -5.08 -5.00
N PRO A 36 11.09 -5.23 -6.20
CA PRO A 36 10.88 -4.32 -7.33
C PRO A 36 9.61 -4.72 -8.10
N TYR A 37 8.43 -4.37 -7.56
CA TYR A 37 7.17 -4.70 -8.22
C TYR A 37 7.01 -4.05 -9.59
N GLN A 38 6.36 -4.76 -10.51
CA GLN A 38 6.04 -4.25 -11.83
C GLN A 38 4.72 -3.49 -11.80
N GLU A 39 4.74 -2.21 -12.18
CA GLU A 39 3.51 -1.43 -12.27
C GLU A 39 2.68 -1.84 -13.49
N LYS A 40 1.38 -2.06 -13.27
CA LYS A 40 0.37 -2.31 -14.28
C LYS A 40 -0.82 -1.38 -14.06
N VAL A 41 -1.02 -0.47 -14.99
CA VAL A 41 -2.17 0.43 -15.00
C VAL A 41 -3.39 -0.27 -15.59
N ASP A 42 -4.54 -0.15 -14.93
CA ASP A 42 -5.82 -0.59 -15.50
C ASP A 42 -6.32 0.48 -16.47
N THR A 43 -6.14 0.25 -17.76
CA THR A 43 -6.48 1.22 -18.80
C THR A 43 -7.98 1.48 -18.92
N SER A 44 -8.83 0.58 -18.42
CA SER A 44 -10.28 0.78 -18.37
C SER A 44 -10.73 1.77 -17.29
N SER A 45 -9.81 2.14 -16.38
CA SER A 45 -10.07 3.00 -15.22
C SER A 45 -9.77 4.49 -15.46
N TRP A 46 -9.55 4.89 -16.72
CA TRP A 46 -9.24 6.26 -17.10
C TRP A 46 -10.39 7.22 -16.77
N ASP A 47 -10.10 8.26 -15.98
CA ASP A 47 -10.99 9.39 -15.73
C ASP A 47 -10.54 10.57 -16.60
N ALA A 48 -11.35 10.92 -17.59
CA ALA A 48 -11.04 11.98 -18.53
C ALA A 48 -11.05 13.39 -17.91
N ASP A 49 -11.93 13.66 -16.93
CA ASP A 49 -12.02 15.00 -16.32
C ASP A 49 -10.83 15.23 -15.39
N ALA A 50 -10.42 14.20 -14.66
CA ALA A 50 -9.31 14.26 -13.72
C ALA A 50 -7.96 13.98 -14.39
N GLN A 51 -7.96 13.49 -15.64
CA GLN A 51 -6.79 13.06 -16.43
C GLN A 51 -5.88 12.07 -15.68
N VAL A 52 -6.49 11.05 -15.07
CA VAL A 52 -5.79 10.06 -14.23
C VAL A 52 -6.40 8.67 -14.39
N TYR A 53 -5.57 7.63 -14.25
CA TYR A 53 -6.06 6.26 -14.09
C TYR A 53 -6.41 6.01 -12.62
N THR A 54 -7.65 5.61 -12.37
CA THR A 54 -8.17 5.44 -11.00
C THR A 54 -7.76 4.12 -10.36
N LYS A 55 -7.21 3.18 -11.14
CA LYS A 55 -6.72 1.90 -10.65
C LYS A 55 -5.33 1.57 -11.19
N VAL A 56 -4.44 1.21 -10.27
CA VAL A 56 -3.08 0.76 -10.56
C VAL A 56 -2.80 -0.48 -9.73
N GLN A 57 -2.13 -1.46 -10.33
CA GLN A 57 -1.71 -2.69 -9.68
C GLN A 57 -0.20 -2.81 -9.72
N TYR A 58 0.40 -3.37 -8.68
CA TYR A 58 1.81 -3.72 -8.63
C TYR A 58 1.91 -5.24 -8.57
N LEU A 59 2.54 -5.82 -9.58
CA LEU A 59 2.66 -7.26 -9.79
C LEU A 59 4.00 -7.78 -9.28
N ARG A 60 3.98 -9.00 -8.75
CA ARG A 60 5.18 -9.76 -8.41
C ARG A 60 5.95 -10.11 -9.69
N PRO A 61 7.26 -9.82 -9.77
CA PRO A 61 8.04 -10.08 -10.98
C PRO A 61 8.20 -11.57 -11.31
N GLU A 62 8.09 -12.47 -10.32
CA GLU A 62 8.30 -13.91 -10.47
C GLU A 62 7.14 -14.65 -11.13
N ASP A 63 5.89 -14.21 -10.91
CA ASP A 63 4.69 -14.95 -11.31
C ASP A 63 3.58 -14.05 -11.90
N GLY A 64 3.78 -12.74 -11.93
CA GLY A 64 2.80 -11.76 -12.43
C GLY A 64 1.56 -11.63 -11.55
N SER A 65 1.54 -12.21 -10.36
CA SER A 65 0.41 -12.11 -9.43
C SER A 65 0.35 -10.70 -8.80
N VAL A 66 -0.86 -10.26 -8.44
CA VAL A 66 -1.05 -8.95 -7.81
C VAL A 66 -0.49 -8.98 -6.38
N ALA A 67 0.46 -8.09 -6.08
CA ALA A 67 0.97 -7.84 -4.74
C ALA A 67 0.30 -6.64 -4.09
N ILE A 68 0.08 -5.56 -4.85
CA ILE A 68 -0.58 -4.34 -4.36
C ILE A 68 -1.63 -3.92 -5.38
N SER A 69 -2.81 -3.57 -4.90
CA SER A 69 -3.84 -2.93 -5.72
C SER A 69 -4.17 -1.57 -5.12
N CYS A 70 -4.07 -0.52 -5.92
CA CYS A 70 -4.38 0.86 -5.56
C CYS A 70 -5.65 1.31 -6.28
N GLN A 71 -6.55 1.98 -5.56
CA GLN A 71 -7.79 2.51 -6.12
C GLN A 71 -8.11 3.90 -5.57
N LEU A 72 -8.25 4.86 -6.50
CA LEU A 72 -8.73 6.19 -6.22
C LEU A 72 -10.26 6.19 -6.05
N SER A 73 -10.74 6.93 -5.06
CA SER A 73 -12.16 7.10 -4.75
C SER A 73 -12.45 8.47 -4.14
N ASN A 74 -13.75 8.77 -3.92
CA ASN A 74 -14.22 10.05 -3.38
C ASN A 74 -13.79 11.27 -4.21
N LYS A 75 -14.23 11.32 -5.47
CA LYS A 75 -14.05 12.49 -6.34
C LYS A 75 -14.88 13.65 -5.82
N ASN A 76 -14.23 14.77 -5.50
CA ASN A 76 -14.88 15.97 -4.99
C ASN A 76 -15.49 16.81 -6.12
N SER A 77 -16.19 17.89 -5.75
CA SER A 77 -16.80 18.84 -6.71
C SER A 77 -15.79 19.56 -7.61
N SER A 78 -14.51 19.60 -7.22
CA SER A 78 -13.41 20.15 -8.02
C SER A 78 -12.77 19.12 -8.96
N GLY A 79 -13.36 17.91 -9.08
CA GLY A 79 -12.89 16.85 -9.96
C GLY A 79 -11.66 16.09 -9.46
N LYS A 80 -11.29 16.21 -8.17
CA LYS A 80 -10.11 15.56 -7.58
C LYS A 80 -10.51 14.42 -6.65
N TYR A 81 -9.80 13.30 -6.74
CA TYR A 81 -9.96 12.17 -5.85
C TYR A 81 -9.31 12.45 -4.50
N THR A 82 -10.04 12.23 -3.41
CA THR A 82 -9.55 12.56 -2.05
C THR A 82 -9.12 11.33 -1.25
N THR A 83 -9.35 10.14 -1.79
CA THR A 83 -9.04 8.87 -1.13
C THR A 83 -8.32 7.92 -2.08
N ASP A 84 -7.24 7.31 -1.61
CA ASP A 84 -6.45 6.32 -2.32
C ASP A 84 -6.31 5.07 -1.44
N THR A 85 -7.00 3.99 -1.81
CA THR A 85 -7.04 2.74 -1.02
C THR A 85 -6.09 1.72 -1.59
N TRP A 86 -5.13 1.27 -0.78
CA TRP A 86 -4.13 0.28 -1.12
C TRP A 86 -4.47 -1.03 -0.42
N THR A 87 -4.55 -2.11 -1.20
CA THR A 87 -4.73 -3.47 -0.70
C THR A 87 -3.43 -4.23 -0.94
N LEU A 88 -2.73 -4.57 0.15
CA LEU A 88 -1.41 -5.20 0.14
C LEU A 88 -1.55 -6.68 0.48
N GLY A 89 -1.18 -7.56 -0.46
CA GLY A 89 -1.13 -9.00 -0.25
C GLY A 89 0.17 -9.40 0.46
N MET A 90 0.12 -9.48 1.79
CA MET A 90 1.24 -9.81 2.66
C MET A 90 1.28 -11.32 3.01
N PRO A 91 2.42 -11.83 3.47
CA PRO A 91 2.49 -13.12 4.14
C PRO A 91 1.54 -13.14 5.34
N GLY A 92 0.62 -14.10 5.39
CA GLY A 92 -0.38 -14.22 6.45
C GLY A 92 -1.69 -13.45 6.22
N GLY A 93 -1.87 -12.77 5.09
CA GLY A 93 -3.16 -12.21 4.69
C GLY A 93 -3.07 -10.88 3.93
N THR A 94 -4.19 -10.18 3.89
CA THR A 94 -4.29 -8.88 3.23
C THR A 94 -4.30 -7.78 4.26
N LYS A 95 -3.52 -6.72 4.04
CA LYS A 95 -3.66 -5.45 4.78
C LYS A 95 -4.22 -4.38 3.88
N THR A 96 -5.07 -3.53 4.45
CA THR A 96 -5.60 -2.38 3.73
C THR A 96 -5.07 -1.10 4.35
N ARG A 97 -4.53 -0.23 3.50
CA ARG A 97 -4.07 1.11 3.84
C ARG A 97 -4.90 2.11 3.07
N THR A 98 -5.59 3.01 3.77
CA THR A 98 -6.37 4.06 3.13
C THR A 98 -5.67 5.40 3.31
N TRP A 99 -5.33 6.03 2.20
CA TRP A 99 -4.70 7.33 2.18
C TRP A 99 -5.72 8.43 1.95
N THR A 100 -5.64 9.51 2.73
CA THR A 100 -6.40 10.74 2.53
C THR A 100 -5.50 11.77 1.86
N LEU A 101 -5.94 12.28 0.71
CA LEU A 101 -5.20 13.22 -0.12
C LEU A 101 -5.72 14.65 0.12
N THR A 102 -4.81 15.58 0.44
CA THR A 102 -5.14 17.01 0.56
C THR A 102 -4.49 17.79 -0.56
N TYR A 103 -5.25 18.70 -1.18
CA TYR A 103 -4.83 19.47 -2.33
C TYR A 103 -4.71 20.96 -2.01
N ASP A 104 -3.77 21.65 -2.64
CA ASP A 104 -3.75 23.12 -2.68
C ASP A 104 -4.76 23.68 -3.71
N SER A 105 -4.84 25.01 -3.78
CA SER A 105 -5.69 25.72 -4.75
C SER A 105 -5.27 25.53 -6.21
N ALA A 106 -4.04 25.09 -6.48
CA ALA A 106 -3.56 24.75 -7.81
C ALA A 106 -3.86 23.29 -8.19
N GLY A 107 -4.41 22.50 -7.25
CA GLY A 107 -4.75 21.11 -7.47
C GLY A 107 -3.57 20.15 -7.31
N ASN A 108 -2.47 20.57 -6.68
CA ASN A 108 -1.35 19.70 -6.32
C ASN A 108 -1.60 19.04 -4.97
N VAL A 109 -1.14 17.80 -4.81
CA VAL A 109 -1.17 17.12 -3.51
C VAL A 109 -0.15 17.77 -2.58
N VAL A 110 -0.61 18.35 -1.47
CA VAL A 110 0.26 18.98 -0.46
C VAL A 110 0.39 18.16 0.82
N ASN A 111 -0.54 17.22 1.07
CA ASN A 111 -0.44 16.31 2.19
C ASN A 111 -1.06 14.96 1.86
N LYS A 112 -0.47 13.89 2.42
CA LYS A 112 -0.92 12.51 2.26
C LYS A 112 -0.82 11.81 3.62
N THR A 113 -1.95 11.54 4.26
CA THR A 113 -2.03 10.80 5.54
C THR A 113 -2.64 9.43 5.31
N TYR A 114 -2.36 8.44 6.18
CA TYR A 114 -2.95 7.11 6.06
C TYR A 114 -3.50 6.56 7.37
N ALA A 115 -4.43 5.63 7.23
CA ALA A 115 -4.87 4.72 8.28
C ALA A 115 -4.77 3.27 7.77
N ASP A 116 -4.30 2.38 8.64
CA ASP A 116 -4.27 0.94 8.40
C ASP A 116 -5.50 0.28 9.04
N SER A 117 -6.08 -0.71 8.38
CA SER A 117 -7.18 -1.55 8.88
C SER A 117 -6.85 -3.04 8.81
#